data_AF-A0A2A4IWM7-F1
#
_entry.id   AF-A0A2A4IWM7-F1
#
_cell.length_a   1.000
_cell.length_b   1.000
_cell.length_c   1.000
_cell.angle_alpha   90.00
_cell.angle_beta   90.00
_cell.angle_gamma   90.00
#
_symmetry.space_group_name_H-M   'P 1'
#
loop_
_entity.id
_entity.type
_entity.pdbx_description
1 polymer ?
#
loop_
_entity_poly.entity_id
_entity_poly.type
_entity_poly.pdbx_seq_one_letter_code
_entity_poly.pdbx_strand_id
1 'polypeptide(L)'
;MPYQRKIPENSKVRRQLFPQDHTEEQANKDNMTNVLQELIANDRQRSIKNWNFDTLKEVPVDGEWKWSKTDEEKWIGVKSKKSNEQENERTPVQ
;
A
#
# COMPACT_ATOMS: atom_id res chain seq x y z
N MET A 1 -12.15 -13.27 30.44
CA MET A 1 -11.00 -12.42 30.80
C MET A 1 -9.87 -12.67 29.81
N PRO A 2 -9.50 -11.75 28.91
CA PRO A 2 -8.39 -11.99 28.00
C PRO A 2 -7.06 -11.79 28.76
N TYR A 3 -6.25 -12.85 28.83
CA TYR A 3 -4.92 -12.80 29.42
C TYR A 3 -3.99 -11.96 28.55
N GLN A 4 -3.71 -10.72 28.96
CA GLN A 4 -2.55 -9.99 28.44
C GLN A 4 -1.28 -10.63 29.02
N ARG A 5 -0.67 -11.57 28.29
CA ARG A 5 0.68 -12.03 28.60
C ARG A 5 1.65 -10.90 28.28
N LYS A 6 1.82 -9.98 29.23
CA LYS A 6 2.92 -9.01 29.17
C LYS A 6 4.23 -9.80 29.27
N ILE A 7 5.06 -9.67 28.25
CA ILE A 7 6.40 -10.27 28.27
C ILE A 7 7.18 -9.59 29.40
N PRO A 8 7.75 -10.36 30.36
CA PRO A 8 8.52 -9.78 31.46
C PRO A 8 9.62 -8.85 30.95
N GLU A 9 9.90 -7.77 31.66
CA GLU A 9 10.97 -6.81 31.32
C GLU A 9 12.33 -7.51 31.17
N ASN A 10 12.54 -8.57 31.93
CA ASN A 10 13.80 -9.32 31.98
C ASN A 10 13.84 -10.49 30.98
N SER A 11 12.92 -10.53 30.02
CA SER A 11 12.81 -11.64 29.09
C SER A 11 13.95 -11.63 28.06
N LYS A 12 14.60 -12.79 27.86
CA LYS A 12 15.70 -12.96 26.89
C LYS A 12 15.33 -12.60 25.43
N VAL A 13 14.03 -12.53 25.12
CA VAL A 13 13.53 -12.13 23.80
C VAL A 13 13.36 -10.62 23.63
N ARG A 14 13.36 -9.83 24.71
CA ARG A 14 13.34 -8.36 24.65
C ARG A 14 14.77 -7.83 24.50
N ARG A 15 15.35 -8.00 23.31
CA ARG A 15 16.71 -7.56 22.99
C ARG A 15 16.74 -6.77 21.68
N GLN A 16 17.59 -5.76 21.63
CA GLN A 16 17.91 -5.07 20.39
C GLN A 16 18.84 -5.95 19.54
N LEU A 17 18.44 -6.24 18.30
CA LEU A 17 19.22 -7.11 17.41
C LEU A 17 20.40 -6.38 16.77
N PHE A 18 20.23 -5.08 16.51
CA PHE A 18 21.24 -4.22 15.89
C PHE A 18 21.49 -3.03 16.82
N PRO A 19 22.65 -2.95 17.49
CA PRO A 19 22.97 -1.85 18.39
C PRO A 19 22.92 -0.51 17.64
N GLN A 20 22.35 0.51 18.28
CA GLN A 20 22.35 1.88 17.77
C GLN A 20 23.49 2.64 18.43
N ASP A 21 24.23 3.42 17.65
CA ASP A 21 25.21 4.34 18.21
C ASP A 21 24.48 5.46 18.96
N HIS A 22 24.70 5.51 20.28
CA HIS A 22 23.99 6.40 21.21
C HIS A 22 24.21 7.89 20.94
N THR A 23 25.28 8.25 20.22
CA THR A 23 25.59 9.62 19.84
C THR A 23 24.60 10.24 18.84
N GLU A 24 23.82 9.42 18.13
CA GLU A 24 22.94 9.88 17.05
C GLU A 24 21.50 9.36 17.17
N GLU A 25 21.07 8.89 18.35
CA GLU A 25 19.75 8.27 18.52
C GLU A 25 18.58 9.12 18.00
N GLN A 26 18.61 10.43 18.27
CA GLN A 26 17.55 11.33 17.81
C GLN A 26 17.60 11.55 16.30
N ALA A 27 18.79 11.79 15.74
CA ALA A 27 18.98 11.93 14.30
C ALA A 27 18.57 10.67 13.55
N ASN A 28 18.87 9.48 14.08
CA ASN A 28 18.46 8.20 13.50
C ASN A 28 16.94 7.99 13.54
N LYS A 29 16.28 8.39 14.63
CA LYS A 29 14.82 8.35 14.73
C LYS A 29 14.15 9.30 13.74
N ASP A 30 14.68 10.53 13.61
CA ASP A 30 14.15 11.53 12.70
C ASP A 30 14.37 11.13 11.24
N ASN A 31 15.57 10.63 10.90
CA ASN A 31 15.88 10.09 9.57
C ASN A 31 14.96 8.92 9.20
N MET A 32 14.77 7.96 10.11
CA MET A 32 13.86 6.84 9.88
C MET A 32 12.42 7.32 9.66
N THR A 33 11.97 8.31 10.44
CA THR A 33 10.63 8.89 10.31
C THR A 33 10.47 9.56 8.95
N ASN A 34 11.45 10.33 8.50
CA ASN A 34 11.43 10.98 7.20
C ASN A 34 11.39 9.97 6.06
N VAL A 35 12.25 8.93 6.11
CA VAL A 35 12.25 7.85 5.11
C VAL A 35 10.90 7.14 5.04
N LEU A 36 10.29 6.84 6.19
CA LEU A 36 8.97 6.22 6.22
C LEU A 36 7.88 7.12 5.62
N GLN A 37 7.90 8.42 5.93
CA GLN A 37 6.98 9.39 5.33
C GLN A 37 7.14 9.46 3.81
N GLU A 38 8.38 9.48 3.30
CA GLU A 38 8.66 9.46 1.87
C GLU A 38 8.15 8.19 1.20
N LEU A 39 8.35 7.02 1.83
CA LEU A 39 7.84 5.74 1.30
C LEU A 39 6.31 5.74 1.21
N ILE A 40 5.61 6.22 2.24
CA ILE A 40 4.15 6.34 2.23
C ILE A 40 3.68 7.30 1.13
N ALA A 41 4.33 8.46 1.00
CA ALA A 41 4.00 9.42 -0.03
C ALA A 41 4.23 8.86 -1.44
N ASN A 42 5.33 8.12 -1.66
CA ASN A 42 5.64 7.48 -2.94
C ASN A 42 4.61 6.40 -3.28
N ASP A 43 4.22 5.58 -2.30
CA ASP A 43 3.21 4.54 -2.51
C ASP A 43 1.84 5.12 -2.88
N ARG A 44 1.46 6.23 -2.23
CA ARG A 44 0.25 6.98 -2.61
C ARG A 44 0.35 7.50 -4.05
N GLN A 45 1.48 8.11 -4.42
CA GLN A 45 1.70 8.60 -5.78
C GLN A 45 1.64 7.47 -6.81
N ARG A 46 2.20 6.29 -6.51
CA ARG A 46 2.11 5.10 -7.36
C ARG A 46 0.67 4.61 -7.50
N SER A 47 -0.09 4.60 -6.41
CA SER A 47 -1.49 4.20 -6.42
C SER A 47 -2.32 5.11 -7.33
N ILE A 48 -2.16 6.43 -7.19
CA ILE A 48 -2.82 7.42 -8.05
C ILE A 48 -2.34 7.27 -9.51
N LYS A 49 -1.05 7.08 -9.74
CA LYS A 49 -0.51 6.97 -11.11
C LYS A 49 -1.00 5.71 -11.84
N ASN A 50 -1.06 4.57 -11.17
CA ASN A 50 -1.39 3.30 -11.80
C ASN A 50 -2.90 3.07 -11.93
N TRP A 51 -3.66 3.57 -10.95
CA TRP A 51 -5.07 3.23 -10.77
C TRP A 51 -6.00 4.44 -10.72
N ASN A 52 -5.46 5.66 -10.80
CA ASN A 52 -6.18 6.91 -10.57
C ASN A 52 -7.13 6.83 -9.37
N PHE A 53 -6.62 6.26 -8.27
CA PHE A 53 -7.34 6.09 -7.02
C PHE A 53 -6.47 6.60 -5.87
N ASP A 54 -7.02 7.48 -5.05
CA ASP A 54 -6.37 8.00 -3.85
C ASP A 54 -6.71 7.10 -2.66
N THR A 55 -5.81 6.19 -2.32
CA THR A 55 -5.97 5.25 -1.21
C THR A 55 -6.09 5.92 0.16
N LEU A 56 -5.61 7.15 0.30
CA LEU A 56 -5.62 7.89 1.57
C LEU A 56 -6.97 8.54 1.86
N LYS A 57 -7.65 9.01 0.81
CA LYS A 57 -8.99 9.59 0.90
C LYS A 57 -10.09 8.59 0.56
N GLU A 58 -9.70 7.40 0.11
CA GLU A 58 -10.58 6.36 -0.44
C GLU A 58 -11.55 6.91 -1.51
N VAL A 59 -11.01 7.73 -2.40
CA VAL A 59 -11.78 8.31 -3.52
C VAL A 59 -11.07 8.09 -4.84
N PRO A 60 -11.83 7.85 -5.92
CA PRO A 60 -11.28 7.86 -7.26
C PRO A 60 -10.87 9.27 -7.69
N VAL A 61 -9.86 9.31 -8.53
CA VAL A 61 -9.33 10.50 -9.19
C VAL A 61 -9.61 10.36 -10.69
N ASP A 62 -9.66 11.46 -11.43
CA ASP A 62 -9.81 11.42 -12.87
C ASP A 62 -8.67 10.66 -13.54
N GLY A 63 -9.02 9.70 -14.41
CA GLY A 63 -8.04 8.89 -15.14
C GLY A 63 -8.67 7.75 -15.93
N GLU A 64 -7.83 6.77 -16.26
CA GLU A 64 -8.18 5.62 -17.13
C GLU A 64 -9.15 4.63 -16.48
N TRP A 65 -9.09 4.47 -15.16
CA TRP A 65 -9.99 3.61 -14.41
C TRP A 65 -11.26 4.37 -14.03
N LYS A 66 -12.41 3.78 -14.34
CA LYS A 66 -13.70 4.26 -13.84
C LYS A 66 -14.06 3.46 -12.61
N TRP A 67 -14.22 4.15 -11.49
CA TRP A 67 -14.52 3.55 -10.20
C TRP A 67 -15.98 3.78 -9.83
N SER A 68 -16.65 2.73 -9.35
CA SER A 68 -18.01 2.79 -8.83
C SER A 68 -18.08 2.12 -7.45
N LYS A 69 -19.00 2.60 -6.59
CA LYS A 69 -19.30 1.93 -5.32
C LYS A 69 -20.34 0.85 -5.55
N THR A 70 -20.14 -0.28 -4.88
CA THR A 70 -21.13 -1.37 -4.78
C THR A 70 -22.05 -1.09 -3.59
N ASP A 71 -23.16 -1.83 -3.50
CA ASP A 71 -24.10 -1.79 -2.37
C ASP A 71 -23.43 -2.06 -1.00
N GLU A 72 -22.29 -2.76 -0.99
CA GLU A 72 -21.47 -3.02 0.19
C GLU A 72 -20.41 -1.93 0.48
N GLU A 73 -20.56 -0.72 -0.09
CA GLU A 73 -19.62 0.41 0.02
C GLU A 73 -18.19 0.16 -0.52
N LYS A 74 -17.96 -0.98 -1.19
CA LYS A 74 -16.68 -1.33 -1.81
C LYS A 74 -16.51 -0.66 -3.17
N TRP A 75 -15.29 -0.18 -3.45
CA TRP A 75 -14.92 0.40 -4.74
C TRP A 75 -14.53 -0.68 -5.74
N ILE A 76 -15.14 -0.65 -6.93
CA ILE A 76 -14.79 -1.52 -8.07
C ILE A 76 -14.30 -0.64 -9.22
N GLY A 77 -13.09 -0.92 -9.70
CA GLY A 77 -12.47 -0.22 -10.81
C GLY A 77 -12.61 -1.00 -12.11
N VAL A 78 -13.20 -0.38 -13.12
CA VAL A 78 -13.23 -0.91 -14.49
C VAL A 78 -12.32 -0.06 -15.35
N LYS A 79 -11.27 -0.66 -15.90
CA LYS A 79 -10.44 0.02 -16.89
C LYS A 79 -11.25 0.17 -18.17
N SER A 80 -11.45 1.40 -18.64
CA SER A 80 -12.09 1.62 -19.94
C SER A 80 -11.26 0.94 -21.00
N LYS A 81 -11.72 -0.20 -21.52
CA LYS A 81 -11.15 -0.79 -22.72
C LYS A 81 -11.31 0.25 -23.81
N LYS A 82 -10.21 0.73 -24.40
CA LYS A 82 -10.28 1.29 -25.75
C LYS A 82 -10.96 0.20 -26.58
N SER A 83 -12.08 0.54 -27.21
CA SER A 83 -12.81 -0.32 -28.12
C SER A 83 -11.89 -0.76 -29.26
N ASN A 84 -11.16 -1.86 -29.05
CA ASN A 84 -10.70 -2.71 -30.13
C ASN A 84 -11.65 -3.91 -30.14
N GLU A 85 -12.85 -3.67 -30.66
CA GLU A 85 -13.58 -4.70 -31.37
C GLU A 85 -12.77 -5.03 -32.62
N GLN A 86 -11.99 -6.10 -32.58
CA GLN A 86 -11.78 -6.96 -33.74
C GLN A 86 -11.89 -8.41 -33.28
N GLU A 87 -12.99 -8.99 -33.76
CA GLU A 87 -13.42 -10.38 -33.70
C GLU A 87 -12.41 -11.32 -34.40
N ASN A 88 -12.41 -12.60 -33.97
CA ASN A 88 -12.03 -13.82 -34.72
C ASN A 88 -10.58 -13.90 -35.28
N GLU A 89 -9.85 -15.00 -35.17
CA GLU A 89 -10.23 -16.37 -35.46
C GLU A 89 -9.47 -17.39 -34.58
N ARG A 90 -10.17 -18.48 -34.25
CA ARG A 90 -9.59 -19.73 -33.76
C ARG A 90 -8.59 -20.26 -34.79
N THR A 91 -7.33 -20.42 -34.41
CA THR A 91 -6.41 -21.29 -35.15
C THR A 91 -6.47 -22.70 -34.55
N PRO A 92 -6.83 -23.74 -35.33
CA PRO A 92 -6.63 -25.12 -34.90
C PRO A 92 -5.14 -25.45 -35.06
N VAL A 93 -4.54 -25.97 -34.01
CA VAL A 93 -3.18 -26.52 -34.06
C VAL A 93 -3.26 -27.84 -34.83
N GLN A 94 -2.53 -27.92 -35.97
CA GLN A 94 -2.23 -29.16 -36.66
C GLN A 94 -1.02 -29.85 -36.03
#